data_AF-A0A9P7ET82-F1
#
_entry.id   AF-A0A9P7ET82-F1
#
_cell.length_a   1.000
_cell.length_b   1.000
_cell.length_c   1.000
_cell.angle_alpha   90.00
_cell.angle_beta   90.00
_cell.angle_gamma   90.00
#
_symmetry.space_group_name_H-M   'P 1'
#
loop_
_entity.id
_entity.type
_entity.pdbx_description
1 polymer ?
#
loop_
_entity_poly.entity_id
_entity_poly.type
_entity_poly.pdbx_seq_one_letter_code
_entity_poly.pdbx_strand_id
1 'polypeptide(L)'
;MVREAPPPDRLCSVCKKDGVQWTGSFFQETSLLKVGLHIHLAHNGTPCPSSSTDYSSDVFQWSDTDDDIDDNYPEGPFIPPVRDPDQPAITIVDKSGVHSLSICYCHCPSALSRDMQLFQAGLFPASFTRPKTAFTFAVLDDFLLDNLECGTSAMNYYSKIRRLTSSIFPLMVPDRYRELMRAARQWRQCKLYKWHGFAHKDDQLKDGDLALFCPACPQPGINLDLSTSTVTQSDDTPSWLMTRYLVMDGNFKAEHMHPVNPSDEVSLMDGLGFMVSDDRYKSHLAIARDHVQRSDCNNHRAVNQANASWQRLEATGIGGCACARHGCFVPHSMVDFQKGERQMNMDYALSQALNYKTNGISRAITFYDINCQYNKYLKDRIASSMYLSIPIGMDIIPGIGLWHVHGHQDSCFVRYASNFIHGTSRIDGEIMETLWAPLNIISPSARGMGTPHRKEVLDYQMNDCNFMKMIRITKFLSRKLKEAIKGAAESKLAFDNLNETAQPDMVILWKEEEAIAHANRVEDPAAMDIYEVQLERGKCLL
;
A
#
# COMPACT_ATOMS: atom_id res chain seq x y z
N MET A 1 -0.29 46.37 -5.87
CA MET A 1 -0.26 47.27 -4.70
C MET A 1 1.18 47.52 -4.32
N VAL A 2 1.66 48.73 -4.55
CA VAL A 2 3.01 49.18 -4.20
C VAL A 2 3.11 49.21 -2.67
N ARG A 3 4.07 48.50 -2.08
CA ARG A 3 4.37 48.59 -0.64
C ARG A 3 5.57 49.49 -0.45
N GLU A 4 5.35 50.61 0.23
CA GLU A 4 6.38 51.55 0.69
C GLU A 4 7.32 50.88 1.70
N ALA A 5 8.59 51.28 1.67
CA ALA A 5 9.63 50.83 2.59
C ALA A 5 9.61 51.65 3.91
N PRO A 6 9.87 51.05 5.08
CA PRO A 6 10.02 51.78 6.33
C PRO A 6 11.45 52.36 6.50
N PRO A 7 11.63 53.39 7.36
CA PRO A 7 12.89 54.14 7.47
C PRO A 7 14.00 53.39 8.24
N PRO A 8 15.27 53.79 8.05
CA PRO A 8 16.42 53.13 8.65
C PRO A 8 16.58 53.68 10.07
N ASP A 9 16.39 52.84 11.08
CA ASP A 9 17.04 52.92 12.40
C ASP A 9 16.24 52.06 13.40
N ARG A 10 16.30 50.74 13.18
CA ARG A 10 16.08 49.66 14.15
C ARG A 10 16.40 48.33 13.45
N LEU A 11 17.43 47.65 13.95
CA LEU A 11 17.98 46.38 13.50
C LEU A 11 16.91 45.34 13.10
N CYS A 12 17.17 44.57 12.04
CA CYS A 12 16.61 43.23 11.93
C CYS A 12 17.54 42.23 11.22
N SER A 13 17.90 41.18 11.95
CA SER A 13 18.62 39.97 11.58
C SER A 13 17.89 39.09 10.53
N VAL A 14 17.10 39.68 9.64
CA VAL A 14 16.09 39.00 8.80
C VAL A 14 16.56 38.63 7.40
N CYS A 15 17.75 39.03 6.95
CA CYS A 15 18.25 38.61 5.62
C CYS A 15 18.78 37.17 5.53
N LYS A 16 18.78 36.39 6.63
CA LYS A 16 19.28 34.99 6.60
C LYS A 16 18.29 33.97 6.03
N LYS A 17 17.04 34.34 5.75
CA LYS A 17 16.02 33.39 5.24
C LYS A 17 15.81 33.39 3.74
N ASP A 18 16.08 34.51 3.06
CA ASP A 18 15.56 34.69 1.69
C ASP A 18 16.63 34.72 0.60
N GLY A 19 17.89 34.33 0.89
CA GLY A 19 18.93 34.23 -0.13
C GLY A 19 19.09 35.53 -0.94
N VAL A 20 18.92 36.69 -0.30
CA VAL A 20 19.03 38.00 -0.94
C VAL A 20 20.00 38.88 -0.16
N GLN A 21 20.85 39.58 -0.89
CA GLN A 21 21.83 40.55 -0.37
C GLN A 21 21.42 41.95 -0.79
N TRP A 22 21.48 42.89 0.14
CA TRP A 22 21.32 44.31 -0.17
C TRP A 22 22.56 44.82 -0.89
N THR A 23 22.40 45.33 -2.11
CA THR A 23 23.50 45.87 -2.94
C THR A 23 23.84 47.33 -2.63
N GLY A 24 23.06 47.98 -1.76
CA GLY A 24 23.10 49.45 -1.56
C GLY A 24 21.91 50.16 -2.21
N SER A 25 21.33 49.58 -3.27
CA SER A 25 20.19 50.17 -4.02
C SER A 25 19.00 49.23 -4.21
N PHE A 26 19.23 47.93 -4.28
CA PHE A 26 18.17 46.91 -4.40
C PHE A 26 18.62 45.60 -3.75
N PHE A 27 17.67 44.73 -3.44
CA PHE A 27 17.97 43.35 -3.03
C PHE A 27 18.26 42.49 -4.27
N GLN A 28 19.40 41.80 -4.25
CA GLN A 28 19.80 40.86 -5.29
C GLN A 28 19.88 39.45 -4.71
N GLU A 29 19.45 38.44 -5.45
CA GLU A 29 19.65 37.04 -5.04
C GLU A 29 21.14 36.73 -4.84
N THR A 30 21.47 36.09 -3.70
CA THR A 30 22.80 35.64 -3.31
C THR A 30 22.70 34.21 -2.78
N SER A 31 23.74 33.40 -3.02
CA SER A 31 23.76 32.03 -2.49
C SER A 31 24.24 32.02 -1.03
N LEU A 32 23.83 31.00 -0.28
CA LEU A 32 24.33 30.78 1.08
C LEU A 32 25.86 30.60 1.10
N LEU A 33 26.42 30.04 0.04
CA LEU A 33 27.87 29.96 -0.18
C LEU A 33 28.52 31.35 -0.27
N LYS A 34 27.94 32.27 -1.06
CA LYS A 34 28.46 33.64 -1.23
C LYS A 34 28.47 34.46 0.05
N VAL A 35 27.56 34.18 0.98
CA VAL A 35 27.54 34.81 2.31
C VAL A 35 28.44 34.09 3.32
N GLY A 36 29.25 33.11 2.89
CA GLY A 36 30.25 32.42 3.69
C GLY A 36 29.70 31.31 4.58
N LEU A 37 28.55 30.72 4.27
CA LEU A 37 28.01 29.60 5.04
C LEU A 37 28.72 28.30 4.69
N HIS A 38 29.46 27.76 5.65
CA HIS A 38 30.05 26.42 5.61
C HIS A 38 29.37 25.51 6.64
N ILE A 39 29.08 24.27 6.26
CA ILE A 39 28.59 23.24 7.19
C ILE A 39 29.76 22.34 7.60
N HIS A 40 30.12 22.38 8.87
CA HIS A 40 31.10 21.45 9.45
C HIS A 40 30.36 20.22 9.99
N LEU A 41 30.67 19.03 9.47
CA LEU A 41 29.94 17.80 9.79
C LEU A 41 30.35 17.12 11.11
N ALA A 42 31.44 17.58 11.73
CA ALA A 42 31.95 17.02 12.98
C ALA A 42 32.17 18.11 14.03
N HIS A 43 32.64 17.69 15.21
CA HIS A 43 33.04 18.58 16.30
C HIS A 43 31.96 19.60 16.69
N ASN A 44 30.70 19.16 16.75
CA ASN A 44 29.54 20.02 17.06
C ASN A 44 29.45 21.29 16.18
N GLY A 45 29.80 21.17 14.90
CA GLY A 45 29.74 22.28 13.95
C GLY A 45 30.96 23.19 13.94
N THR A 46 32.05 22.81 14.62
CA THR A 46 33.32 23.54 14.58
C THR A 46 34.27 22.98 13.52
N PRO A 47 35.24 23.77 13.03
CA PRO A 47 36.23 23.29 12.06
C PRO A 47 37.02 22.08 12.60
N CYS A 48 37.25 21.10 11.72
CA CYS A 48 38.03 19.93 12.08
C CYS A 48 39.50 20.32 12.33
N PRO A 49 40.09 19.97 13.49
CA PRO A 49 41.47 20.33 13.81
C PRO A 49 42.49 19.60 12.92
N SER A 50 42.08 18.48 12.31
CA SER A 50 42.87 17.72 11.35
C SER A 50 42.62 18.13 9.89
N SER A 51 41.79 19.14 9.65
CA SER A 51 41.63 19.73 8.32
C SER A 51 42.83 20.62 8.04
N SER A 52 43.81 20.13 7.27
CA SER A 52 44.57 21.07 6.44
C SER A 52 43.57 21.74 5.48
N THR A 53 43.84 22.98 5.11
CA THR A 53 43.03 23.81 4.20
C THR A 53 43.02 23.30 2.74
N ASP A 54 43.00 21.99 2.53
CA ASP A 54 42.95 21.37 1.21
C ASP A 54 41.50 21.17 0.77
N TYR A 55 40.95 22.21 0.14
CA TYR A 55 39.79 22.09 -0.72
C TYR A 55 40.19 21.24 -1.95
N SER A 56 40.05 19.92 -1.84
CA SER A 56 40.26 18.99 -2.95
C SER A 56 39.29 19.31 -4.10
N SER A 57 39.79 20.06 -5.08
CA SER A 57 39.12 20.48 -6.31
C SER A 57 39.08 19.33 -7.32
N ASP A 58 38.19 18.36 -7.12
CA ASP A 58 37.86 17.40 -8.18
C ASP A 58 36.82 18.02 -9.14
N VAL A 59 37.30 18.97 -9.94
CA VAL A 59 36.57 19.56 -11.07
C VAL A 59 36.78 18.66 -12.30
N PHE A 60 35.85 17.73 -12.53
CA PHE A 60 35.68 17.11 -13.83
C PHE A 60 34.35 17.61 -14.41
N GLN A 61 34.43 18.29 -15.57
CA GLN A 61 33.29 18.60 -16.42
C GLN A 61 32.77 17.30 -17.03
N TRP A 62 31.54 16.94 -16.68
CA TRP A 62 30.75 16.01 -17.46
C TRP A 62 29.84 16.84 -18.36
N SER A 63 29.88 16.58 -19.66
CA SER A 63 28.84 16.96 -20.61
C SER A 63 27.82 15.84 -20.62
N ASP A 64 26.60 16.10 -20.15
CA ASP A 64 25.46 15.20 -20.33
C ASP A 64 25.15 15.16 -21.85
N THR A 65 25.68 14.16 -22.55
CA THR A 65 25.38 13.93 -23.98
C THR A 65 24.14 13.04 -24.18
N ASP A 66 23.39 12.73 -23.12
CA ASP A 66 22.17 11.91 -23.18
C ASP A 66 20.88 12.70 -22.82
N ASP A 67 20.97 14.03 -22.74
CA ASP A 67 19.81 14.93 -22.61
C ASP A 67 19.13 15.23 -23.98
N ASP A 68 19.52 14.54 -25.05
CA ASP A 68 18.90 14.63 -26.38
C ASP A 68 17.53 13.91 -26.43
N ILE A 69 16.57 14.37 -25.63
CA ILE A 69 15.14 14.10 -25.85
C ILE A 69 14.37 15.43 -25.84
N ASP A 70 14.21 15.95 -27.06
CA ASP A 70 13.09 16.75 -27.58
C ASP A 70 12.52 17.89 -26.71
N ASP A 71 13.33 18.93 -26.47
CA ASP A 71 12.80 20.26 -26.10
C ASP A 71 13.13 21.27 -27.21
N ASN A 72 12.23 21.35 -28.20
CA ASN A 72 12.25 22.37 -29.24
C ASN A 72 11.74 23.72 -28.67
N TYR A 73 12.41 24.26 -27.64
CA TYR A 73 12.13 25.56 -27.04
C TYR A 73 13.36 26.49 -27.17
N PRO A 74 13.14 27.78 -27.49
CA PRO A 74 14.23 28.68 -27.86
C PRO A 74 15.18 28.92 -26.70
N GLU A 75 16.47 28.69 -26.95
CA GLU A 75 17.59 29.05 -26.08
C GLU A 75 17.56 30.56 -25.76
N GLY A 76 16.85 30.93 -24.69
CA GLY A 76 16.98 32.23 -24.04
C GLY A 76 18.28 32.30 -23.22
N PRO A 77 18.81 33.50 -22.94
CA PRO A 77 20.14 33.66 -22.36
C PRO A 77 20.24 32.98 -21.00
N PHE A 78 21.04 31.91 -20.94
CA PHE A 78 21.52 31.26 -19.73
C PHE A 78 22.17 32.33 -18.83
N ILE A 79 21.48 32.73 -17.76
CA ILE A 79 22.17 33.33 -16.61
C ILE A 79 22.80 32.15 -15.88
N PRO A 80 24.13 31.98 -15.85
CA PRO A 80 24.74 30.81 -15.23
C PRO A 80 24.37 30.79 -13.73
N PRO A 81 24.06 29.62 -13.16
CA PRO A 81 23.98 29.52 -11.72
C PRO A 81 25.29 30.05 -11.16
N VAL A 82 25.19 30.92 -10.16
CA VAL A 82 26.34 31.47 -9.46
C VAL A 82 27.08 30.33 -8.78
N ARG A 83 28.03 29.73 -9.50
CA ARG A 83 29.00 28.78 -8.98
C ARG A 83 30.29 29.54 -8.79
N ASP A 84 30.79 29.53 -7.56
CA ASP A 84 32.14 29.97 -7.29
C ASP A 84 33.08 28.84 -7.76
N PRO A 85 33.92 29.05 -8.80
CA PRO A 85 34.80 28.01 -9.32
C PRO A 85 35.79 27.48 -8.29
N ASP A 86 36.09 28.27 -7.25
CA ASP A 86 37.18 28.04 -6.31
C ASP A 86 36.75 27.31 -5.03
N GLN A 87 35.45 26.99 -4.86
CA GLN A 87 34.96 26.29 -3.67
C GLN A 87 34.13 25.04 -4.00
N PRO A 88 34.51 23.85 -3.49
CA PRO A 88 33.73 22.62 -3.70
C PRO A 88 32.37 22.73 -3.01
N ALA A 89 31.31 22.83 -3.81
CA ALA A 89 29.93 22.93 -3.34
C ALA A 89 29.18 21.60 -3.53
N ILE A 90 28.30 21.30 -2.58
CA ILE A 90 27.33 20.21 -2.64
C ILE A 90 25.92 20.79 -2.76
N THR A 91 25.09 20.13 -3.56
CA THR A 91 23.66 20.47 -3.65
C THR A 91 22.92 19.82 -2.48
N ILE A 92 22.32 20.62 -1.61
CA ILE A 92 21.44 20.16 -0.54
C ILE A 92 20.01 20.48 -0.91
N VAL A 93 19.18 19.46 -1.02
CA VAL A 93 17.73 19.62 -1.20
C VAL A 93 17.07 19.54 0.16
N ASP A 94 16.34 20.59 0.51
CA ASP A 94 15.57 20.72 1.74
C ASP A 94 14.10 21.07 1.42
N LYS A 95 13.19 20.92 2.38
CA LYS A 95 11.79 21.34 2.24
C LYS A 95 11.64 22.83 1.89
N SER A 96 12.64 23.65 2.23
CA SER A 96 12.70 25.07 1.88
C SER A 96 13.13 25.35 0.43
N GLY A 97 13.77 24.39 -0.25
CA GLY A 97 14.31 24.58 -1.58
C GLY A 97 15.62 23.83 -1.83
N VAL A 98 16.25 24.13 -2.95
CA VAL A 98 17.55 23.59 -3.37
C VAL A 98 18.64 24.61 -3.07
N HIS A 99 19.62 24.17 -2.28
CA HIS A 99 20.69 25.02 -1.77
C HIS A 99 22.05 24.52 -2.27
N SER A 100 22.94 25.46 -2.61
CA SER A 100 24.34 25.15 -2.91
C SER A 100 25.20 25.60 -1.75
N LEU A 101 25.87 24.65 -1.08
CA LEU A 101 26.58 24.87 0.18
C LEU A 101 27.97 24.23 0.16
N SER A 102 28.90 24.77 0.95
CA SER A 102 30.20 24.14 1.19
C SER A 102 30.08 23.20 2.40
N ILE A 103 30.51 21.96 2.25
CA ILE A 103 30.58 20.99 3.34
C ILE A 103 32.05 20.73 3.71
N CYS A 104 32.34 20.86 5.01
CA CYS A 104 33.64 20.57 5.59
C CYS A 104 33.58 19.22 6.32
N TYR A 105 34.19 18.20 5.72
CA TYR A 105 34.31 16.86 6.29
C TYR A 105 35.35 16.80 7.41
N CYS A 106 35.15 15.86 8.32
CA CYS A 106 36.15 15.46 9.30
C CYS A 106 37.22 14.58 8.64
N HIS A 107 38.47 14.87 8.95
CA HIS A 107 39.65 14.15 8.47
C HIS A 107 40.45 13.52 9.62
N CYS A 108 39.90 13.50 10.84
CA CYS A 108 40.52 12.79 11.96
C CYS A 108 40.69 11.30 11.64
N PRO A 109 41.69 10.59 12.20
CA PRO A 109 41.91 9.17 11.93
C PRO A 109 40.70 8.26 12.21
N SER A 110 39.83 8.65 13.15
CA SER A 110 38.59 7.93 13.49
C SER A 110 37.35 8.45 12.76
N ALA A 111 37.52 9.30 11.74
CA ALA A 111 36.40 9.85 10.99
C ALA A 111 35.68 8.75 10.20
N LEU A 112 34.35 8.81 10.20
CA LEU A 112 33.54 7.95 9.36
C LEU A 112 33.73 8.29 7.88
N SER A 113 33.28 7.40 6.99
CA SER A 113 33.21 7.70 5.56
C SER A 113 32.33 8.94 5.28
N ARG A 114 32.56 9.61 4.15
CA ARG A 114 31.91 10.89 3.82
C ARG A 114 30.38 10.81 3.84
N ASP A 115 29.84 9.74 3.28
CA ASP A 115 28.41 9.42 3.28
C ASP A 115 27.84 9.25 4.69
N MET A 116 28.56 8.56 5.57
CA MET A 116 28.15 8.38 6.97
C MET A 116 28.24 9.66 7.78
N GLN A 117 29.24 10.52 7.52
CA GLN A 117 29.30 11.86 8.13
C GLN A 117 28.10 12.73 7.70
N LEU A 118 27.71 12.70 6.42
CA LEU A 118 26.50 13.37 5.95
C LEU A 118 25.25 12.81 6.64
N PHE A 119 25.13 11.49 6.69
CA PHE A 119 24.00 10.82 7.29
C PHE A 119 23.84 11.19 8.78
N GLN A 120 24.95 11.22 9.54
CA GLN A 120 24.96 11.68 10.95
C GLN A 120 24.52 13.14 11.11
N ALA A 121 24.79 13.98 10.11
CA ALA A 121 24.35 15.37 10.08
C ALA A 121 22.90 15.56 9.61
N GLY A 122 22.14 14.47 9.40
CA GLY A 122 20.76 14.53 8.92
C GLY A 122 20.62 14.76 7.41
N LEU A 123 21.69 14.48 6.66
CA LEU A 123 21.76 14.60 5.21
C LEU A 123 21.89 13.22 4.58
N PHE A 124 20.85 12.74 3.92
CA PHE A 124 20.89 11.49 3.17
C PHE A 124 21.62 11.71 1.83
N PRO A 125 22.79 11.09 1.61
CA PRO A 125 23.54 11.31 0.38
C PRO A 125 22.88 10.61 -0.82
N ALA A 126 22.87 11.27 -1.98
CA ALA A 126 22.36 10.68 -3.23
C ALA A 126 23.26 9.56 -3.79
N SER A 127 24.51 9.49 -3.32
CA SER A 127 25.50 8.46 -3.66
C SER A 127 26.49 8.28 -2.50
N PHE A 128 27.03 7.08 -2.33
CA PHE A 128 27.79 6.73 -1.11
C PHE A 128 29.31 6.92 -1.25
N THR A 129 29.86 6.91 -2.46
CA THR A 129 31.31 7.01 -2.65
C THR A 129 31.80 8.46 -2.72
N ARG A 130 31.13 9.30 -3.52
CA ARG A 130 31.51 10.69 -3.78
C ARG A 130 30.29 11.61 -3.84
N PRO A 131 29.63 11.86 -2.69
CA PRO A 131 28.37 12.60 -2.64
C PRO A 131 28.52 14.05 -3.12
N LYS A 132 27.81 14.39 -4.20
CA LYS A 132 27.65 15.76 -4.72
C LYS A 132 26.24 16.32 -4.53
N THR A 133 25.30 15.48 -4.07
CA THR A 133 23.95 15.88 -3.71
C THR A 133 23.55 15.13 -2.44
N ALA A 134 22.85 15.82 -1.54
CA ALA A 134 22.25 15.23 -0.36
C ALA A 134 20.85 15.81 -0.12
N PHE A 135 19.98 15.00 0.48
CA PHE A 135 18.62 15.38 0.85
C PHE A 135 18.55 15.47 2.36
N THR A 136 17.96 16.54 2.91
CA THR A 136 17.69 16.56 4.34
C THR A 136 16.71 15.45 4.70
N PHE A 137 16.84 14.85 5.89
CA PHE A 137 15.82 13.89 6.36
C PHE A 137 14.42 14.53 6.37
N ALA A 138 14.35 15.85 6.61
CA ALA A 138 13.12 16.61 6.59
C ALA A 138 12.43 16.64 5.22
N VAL A 139 13.17 16.84 4.10
CA VAL A 139 12.54 16.82 2.77
C VAL A 139 12.11 15.42 2.36
N LEU A 140 12.84 14.39 2.78
CA LEU A 140 12.46 13.01 2.52
C LEU A 140 11.19 12.64 3.30
N ASP A 141 11.12 12.94 4.60
CA ASP A 141 9.92 12.73 5.41
C ASP A 141 8.72 13.54 4.89
N ASP A 142 8.92 14.78 4.47
CA ASP A 142 7.88 15.64 3.87
C ASP A 142 7.35 15.04 2.57
N PHE A 143 8.24 14.60 1.67
CA PHE A 143 7.85 13.94 0.43
C PHE A 143 7.07 12.65 0.67
N LEU A 144 7.53 11.79 1.59
CA LEU A 144 6.82 10.54 1.88
C LEU A 144 5.41 10.79 2.39
N LEU A 145 5.23 11.79 3.26
CA LEU A 145 3.92 12.15 3.78
C LEU A 145 3.03 12.78 2.69
N ASP A 146 3.56 13.67 1.85
CA ASP A 146 2.85 14.23 0.69
C ASP A 146 2.43 13.15 -0.32
N ASN A 147 3.22 12.07 -0.43
CA ASN A 147 2.90 10.94 -1.28
C ASN A 147 1.75 10.09 -0.71
N LEU A 148 1.73 9.88 0.60
CA LEU A 148 0.68 9.11 1.29
C LEU A 148 -0.64 9.87 1.37
N GLU A 149 -0.62 11.10 1.86
CA GLU A 149 -1.85 11.86 2.15
C GLU A 149 -2.44 12.50 0.88
N CYS A 150 -1.58 13.03 0.00
CA CYS A 150 -2.00 13.82 -1.16
C CYS A 150 -1.86 13.07 -2.49
N GLY A 151 -1.25 11.89 -2.51
CA GLY A 151 -0.94 11.16 -3.75
C GLY A 151 0.06 11.90 -4.65
N THR A 152 0.87 12.80 -4.08
CA THR A 152 1.78 13.65 -4.87
C THR A 152 2.87 12.79 -5.53
N SER A 153 2.98 12.89 -6.85
CA SER A 153 4.08 12.25 -7.59
C SER A 153 5.41 12.93 -7.26
N ALA A 154 6.51 12.19 -7.32
CA ALA A 154 7.85 12.76 -7.10
C ALA A 154 8.18 13.92 -8.04
N MET A 155 7.67 13.89 -9.28
CA MET A 155 7.85 14.95 -10.27
C MET A 155 7.13 16.24 -9.84
N ASN A 156 5.87 16.12 -9.39
CA ASN A 156 5.09 17.26 -8.90
C ASN A 156 5.71 17.81 -7.61
N TYR A 157 6.16 16.92 -6.72
CA TYR A 157 6.84 17.33 -5.49
C TYR A 157 8.16 18.06 -5.79
N TYR A 158 9.00 17.55 -6.68
CA TYR A 158 10.25 18.22 -7.03
C TYR A 158 9.98 19.56 -7.75
N SER A 159 8.95 19.63 -8.59
CA SER A 159 8.49 20.90 -9.19
C SER A 159 8.04 21.92 -8.13
N LYS A 160 7.38 21.46 -7.05
CA LYS A 160 7.07 22.29 -5.87
C LYS A 160 8.35 22.83 -5.24
N ILE A 161 9.35 21.99 -5.00
CA ILE A 161 10.65 22.39 -4.44
C ILE A 161 11.38 23.41 -5.32
N ARG A 162 11.38 23.24 -6.65
CA ARG A 162 11.97 24.21 -7.58
C ARG A 162 11.31 25.58 -7.48
N ARG A 163 9.97 25.63 -7.41
CA ARG A 163 9.21 26.89 -7.27
C ARG A 163 9.37 27.54 -5.90
N LEU A 164 9.59 26.75 -4.84
CA LEU A 164 9.94 27.26 -3.51
C LEU A 164 11.33 27.88 -3.50
N THR A 165 12.26 27.30 -4.26
CA THR A 165 13.64 27.81 -4.39
C THR A 165 13.70 29.10 -5.20
N SER A 166 13.05 29.14 -6.36
CA SER A 166 12.89 30.34 -7.17
C SER A 166 11.52 30.32 -7.84
N SER A 167 10.67 31.27 -7.45
CA SER A 167 9.33 31.40 -8.02
C SER A 167 9.34 32.04 -9.41
N ILE A 168 10.35 32.86 -9.70
CA ILE A 168 10.52 33.59 -10.96
C ILE A 168 11.25 32.71 -11.99
N PHE A 169 12.26 31.95 -11.56
CA PHE A 169 13.09 31.13 -12.44
C PHE A 169 13.20 29.67 -11.96
N PRO A 170 12.09 28.93 -11.79
CA PRO A 170 12.14 27.55 -11.30
C PRO A 170 12.94 26.62 -12.22
N LEU A 171 12.98 26.92 -13.52
CA LEU A 171 13.74 26.16 -14.51
C LEU A 171 15.25 26.26 -14.34
N MET A 172 15.74 27.33 -13.71
CA MET A 172 17.16 27.51 -13.42
C MET A 172 17.62 26.77 -12.15
N VAL A 173 16.67 26.28 -11.35
CA VAL A 173 16.98 25.49 -10.16
C VAL A 173 17.48 24.11 -10.60
N PRO A 174 18.61 23.62 -10.06
CA PRO A 174 19.18 22.32 -10.42
C PRO A 174 18.15 21.19 -10.32
N ASP A 175 18.05 20.38 -11.37
CA ASP A 175 17.18 19.21 -11.35
C ASP A 175 17.87 18.02 -10.66
N ARG A 176 17.27 17.56 -9.57
CA ARG A 176 17.70 16.38 -8.79
C ARG A 176 16.54 15.42 -8.57
N TYR A 177 15.57 15.43 -9.49
CA TYR A 177 14.41 14.56 -9.46
C TYR A 177 14.80 13.06 -9.46
N ARG A 178 15.75 12.66 -10.32
CA ARG A 178 16.22 11.25 -10.41
C ARG A 178 16.85 10.79 -9.09
N GLU A 179 17.66 11.65 -8.49
CA GLU A 179 18.30 11.41 -7.19
C GLU A 179 17.27 11.38 -6.05
N LEU A 180 16.26 12.27 -6.08
CA LEU A 180 15.17 12.25 -5.10
C LEU A 180 14.43 10.91 -5.17
N MET A 181 14.10 10.43 -6.36
CA MET A 181 13.40 9.15 -6.55
C MET A 181 14.19 8.00 -5.90
N ARG A 182 15.50 7.93 -6.13
CA ARG A 182 16.37 6.90 -5.54
C ARG A 182 16.49 7.05 -4.02
N ALA A 183 16.80 8.25 -3.53
CA ALA A 183 16.97 8.51 -2.11
C ALA A 183 15.67 8.30 -1.33
N ALA A 184 14.53 8.73 -1.85
CA ALA A 184 13.22 8.52 -1.24
C ALA A 184 12.78 7.05 -1.24
N ARG A 185 13.17 6.27 -2.25
CA ARG A 185 12.95 4.82 -2.29
C ARG A 185 13.75 4.12 -1.18
N GLN A 186 15.03 4.44 -1.04
CA GLN A 186 15.89 3.91 0.03
C GLN A 186 15.43 4.38 1.42
N TRP A 187 15.05 5.65 1.56
CA TRP A 187 14.53 6.21 2.81
C TRP A 187 13.26 5.50 3.27
N ARG A 188 12.32 5.21 2.36
CA ARG A 188 11.12 4.41 2.68
C ARG A 188 11.49 3.07 3.29
N GLN A 189 12.44 2.38 2.69
CA GLN A 189 12.92 1.11 3.22
C GLN A 189 13.51 1.28 4.63
N CYS A 190 14.39 2.25 4.85
CA CYS A 190 14.92 2.51 6.19
C CYS A 190 13.82 2.75 7.23
N LYS A 191 12.76 3.48 6.85
CA LYS A 191 11.60 3.74 7.72
C LYS A 191 10.82 2.46 8.04
N LEU A 192 10.60 1.58 7.05
CA LEU A 192 9.95 0.29 7.26
C LEU A 192 10.75 -0.62 8.18
N TYR A 193 12.05 -0.80 7.93
CA TYR A 193 12.92 -1.62 8.78
C TYR A 193 12.97 -1.11 10.21
N LYS A 194 13.03 0.23 10.40
CA LYS A 194 12.96 0.84 11.72
C LYS A 194 11.61 0.57 12.39
N TRP A 195 10.51 0.76 11.67
CA TRP A 195 9.16 0.62 12.22
C TRP A 195 8.87 -0.83 12.65
N HIS A 196 9.27 -1.81 11.85
CA HIS A 196 9.06 -3.22 12.14
C HIS A 196 10.12 -3.82 13.08
N GLY A 197 11.06 -3.02 13.57
CA GLY A 197 12.04 -3.45 14.58
C GLY A 197 13.19 -4.30 14.02
N PHE A 198 13.48 -4.18 12.72
CA PHE A 198 14.56 -4.89 12.01
C PHE A 198 15.78 -4.00 11.72
N ALA A 199 15.77 -2.72 12.08
CA ALA A 199 16.89 -1.81 11.82
C ALA A 199 18.21 -2.19 12.54
N HIS A 200 18.16 -3.04 13.56
CA HIS A 200 19.33 -3.46 14.36
C HIS A 200 19.39 -4.97 14.56
N LYS A 201 18.68 -5.74 13.74
CA LYS A 201 18.65 -7.20 13.83
C LYS A 201 19.19 -7.80 12.55
N ASP A 202 19.99 -8.85 12.69
CA ASP A 202 20.44 -9.68 11.57
C ASP A 202 19.46 -10.84 11.28
N ASP A 203 18.21 -10.72 11.78
CA ASP A 203 17.17 -11.71 11.55
C ASP A 203 16.79 -11.75 10.07
N GLN A 204 16.67 -12.97 9.52
CA GLN A 204 16.15 -13.14 8.16
C GLN A 204 14.65 -12.81 8.13
N LEU A 205 14.30 -11.79 7.37
CA LEU A 205 12.92 -11.39 7.11
C LEU A 205 12.17 -12.49 6.35
N LYS A 206 10.91 -12.68 6.71
CA LYS A 206 9.97 -13.56 6.03
C LYS A 206 8.97 -12.76 5.20
N ASP A 207 8.30 -13.47 4.31
CA ASP A 207 7.20 -12.96 3.50
C ASP A 207 6.18 -12.21 4.38
N GLY A 208 5.94 -10.94 4.07
CA GLY A 208 5.01 -10.06 4.77
C GLY A 208 5.48 -9.46 6.12
N ASP A 209 6.71 -9.68 6.56
CA ASP A 209 7.19 -9.17 7.87
C ASP A 209 7.25 -7.64 7.97
N LEU A 210 7.31 -6.94 6.83
CA LEU A 210 7.27 -5.48 6.73
C LEU A 210 5.86 -4.93 6.43
N ALA A 211 4.80 -5.73 6.65
CA ALA A 211 3.43 -5.31 6.46
C ALA A 211 2.59 -5.41 7.75
N LEU A 212 1.84 -4.35 8.05
CA LEU A 212 0.92 -4.31 9.18
C LEU A 212 -0.36 -5.07 8.83
N PHE A 213 -0.86 -5.89 9.75
CA PHE A 213 -2.16 -6.54 9.62
C PHE A 213 -3.21 -5.97 10.58
N CYS A 214 -4.48 -6.38 10.39
CA CYS A 214 -5.61 -5.94 11.19
C CYS A 214 -5.44 -6.34 12.68
N PRO A 215 -5.41 -5.37 13.61
CA PRO A 215 -5.21 -5.67 15.04
C PRO A 215 -6.41 -6.36 15.69
N ALA A 216 -7.60 -6.26 15.09
CA ALA A 216 -8.85 -6.82 15.61
C ALA A 216 -9.18 -8.20 15.01
N CYS A 217 -8.46 -8.63 13.99
CA CYS A 217 -8.61 -9.97 13.46
C CYS A 217 -7.95 -11.00 14.38
N PRO A 218 -8.51 -12.22 14.52
CA PRO A 218 -7.91 -13.28 15.33
C PRO A 218 -6.52 -13.63 14.78
N GLN A 219 -5.50 -13.58 15.62
CA GLN A 219 -4.11 -13.87 15.28
C GLN A 219 -3.49 -14.72 16.39
N PRO A 220 -3.41 -16.05 16.19
CA PRO A 220 -2.82 -16.98 17.13
C PRO A 220 -1.40 -16.54 17.54
N GLY A 221 -1.14 -16.52 18.86
CA GLY A 221 0.13 -16.10 19.46
C GLY A 221 0.35 -14.58 19.53
N ILE A 222 -0.61 -13.77 19.07
CA ILE A 222 -0.54 -12.30 19.17
C ILE A 222 -1.67 -11.77 20.04
N ASN A 223 -2.92 -11.92 19.59
CA ASN A 223 -4.12 -11.46 20.29
C ASN A 223 -5.11 -12.59 20.56
N LEU A 224 -4.73 -13.83 20.20
CA LEU A 224 -5.48 -15.05 20.41
C LEU A 224 -4.53 -16.11 20.96
N ASP A 225 -4.73 -16.53 22.20
CA ASP A 225 -4.01 -17.68 22.76
C ASP A 225 -4.87 -18.93 22.53
N LEU A 226 -4.41 -19.85 21.69
CA LEU A 226 -5.06 -21.14 21.43
C LEU A 226 -4.61 -22.24 22.41
N SER A 227 -3.56 -22.01 23.18
CA SER A 227 -2.95 -22.99 24.10
C SER A 227 -3.53 -22.95 25.51
N THR A 228 -3.96 -21.76 25.97
CA THR A 228 -4.56 -21.56 27.32
C THR A 228 -6.02 -21.14 27.27
N SER A 229 -6.64 -21.05 26.09
CA SER A 229 -8.02 -20.60 25.98
C SER A 229 -8.94 -21.55 26.75
N THR A 230 -9.45 -21.08 27.88
CA THR A 230 -10.72 -21.52 28.45
C THR A 230 -11.85 -21.50 27.40
N VAL A 231 -11.69 -20.70 26.33
CA VAL A 231 -12.50 -20.65 25.12
C VAL A 231 -12.50 -21.96 24.30
N THR A 232 -11.44 -22.76 24.30
CA THR A 232 -11.41 -24.08 23.63
C THR A 232 -11.76 -25.24 24.57
N GLN A 233 -11.90 -24.99 25.88
CA GLN A 233 -12.23 -26.00 26.90
C GLN A 233 -13.69 -25.99 27.38
N SER A 234 -14.49 -24.97 27.06
CA SER A 234 -15.94 -25.09 27.13
C SER A 234 -16.49 -25.37 25.74
N ASP A 235 -17.22 -26.47 25.56
CA ASP A 235 -17.97 -26.83 24.35
C ASP A 235 -18.91 -25.70 23.84
N ASP A 236 -19.11 -24.65 24.64
CA ASP A 236 -19.99 -23.52 24.39
C ASP A 236 -19.39 -22.31 23.64
N THR A 237 -18.07 -22.22 23.40
CA THR A 237 -17.56 -21.01 22.72
C THR A 237 -17.81 -21.08 21.21
N PRO A 238 -18.58 -20.14 20.63
CA PRO A 238 -18.96 -20.29 19.23
C PRO A 238 -17.76 -20.13 18.29
N SER A 239 -17.59 -21.10 17.38
CA SER A 239 -16.50 -21.13 16.39
C SER A 239 -16.39 -19.86 15.55
N TRP A 240 -17.50 -19.13 15.38
CA TRP A 240 -17.54 -17.89 14.59
C TRP A 240 -16.75 -16.71 15.19
N LEU A 241 -16.42 -16.75 16.49
CA LEU A 241 -15.58 -15.73 17.14
C LEU A 241 -14.15 -15.75 16.62
N MET A 242 -13.65 -16.93 16.24
CA MET A 242 -12.28 -17.13 15.76
C MET A 242 -12.18 -17.19 14.24
N THR A 243 -13.32 -17.08 13.53
CA THR A 243 -13.35 -17.13 12.08
C THR A 243 -12.50 -16.03 11.44
N ARG A 244 -11.72 -16.43 10.44
CA ARG A 244 -11.04 -15.49 9.54
C ARG A 244 -12.04 -15.01 8.48
N TYR A 245 -12.19 -13.69 8.35
CA TYR A 245 -13.04 -13.07 7.33
C TYR A 245 -12.19 -12.41 6.26
N LEU A 246 -12.27 -12.91 5.03
CA LEU A 246 -11.54 -12.41 3.88
C LEU A 246 -12.51 -11.93 2.81
N VAL A 247 -12.15 -10.85 2.14
CA VAL A 247 -12.75 -10.43 0.88
C VAL A 247 -11.67 -10.46 -0.19
N MET A 248 -12.05 -10.79 -1.41
CA MET A 248 -11.19 -10.92 -2.57
C MET A 248 -11.73 -10.05 -3.69
N ASP A 249 -10.86 -9.31 -4.36
CA ASP A 249 -11.24 -8.51 -5.53
C ASP A 249 -10.00 -8.14 -6.36
N GLY A 250 -10.24 -7.73 -7.60
CA GLY A 250 -9.25 -7.23 -8.56
C GLY A 250 -9.39 -5.72 -8.83
N ASN A 251 -8.26 -5.03 -8.89
CA ASN A 251 -8.15 -3.64 -9.28
C ASN A 251 -7.41 -3.47 -10.61
N PHE A 252 -8.18 -3.19 -11.67
CA PHE A 252 -7.68 -2.98 -13.04
C PHE A 252 -7.16 -1.56 -13.32
N LYS A 253 -7.23 -0.63 -12.36
CA LYS A 253 -6.61 0.70 -12.52
C LYS A 253 -5.13 0.69 -12.17
N ALA A 254 -4.66 -0.33 -11.43
CA ALA A 254 -3.27 -0.51 -11.03
C ALA A 254 -2.43 -1.20 -12.11
N GLU A 255 -2.54 -0.73 -13.36
CA GLU A 255 -1.76 -1.24 -14.49
C GLU A 255 -0.25 -1.02 -14.32
N HIS A 256 0.54 -1.81 -15.03
CA HIS A 256 1.99 -1.70 -15.08
C HIS A 256 2.51 -1.88 -16.51
N MET A 257 3.36 -0.98 -16.97
CA MET A 257 4.04 -1.10 -18.26
C MET A 257 5.23 -2.04 -18.14
N HIS A 258 5.63 -2.65 -19.26
CA HIS A 258 6.88 -3.41 -19.30
C HIS A 258 8.08 -2.49 -18.97
N PRO A 259 9.02 -2.95 -18.14
CA PRO A 259 10.22 -2.18 -17.88
C PRO A 259 11.09 -2.11 -19.14
N VAL A 260 11.76 -0.97 -19.32
CA VAL A 260 12.64 -0.74 -20.48
C VAL A 260 13.86 -1.68 -20.44
N ASN A 261 14.48 -1.81 -19.26
CA ASN A 261 15.65 -2.67 -19.02
C ASN A 261 15.39 -3.61 -17.83
N PRO A 262 14.72 -4.76 -18.03
CA PRO A 262 14.38 -5.69 -16.95
C PRO A 262 15.60 -6.21 -16.17
N SER A 263 16.77 -6.33 -16.82
CA SER A 263 18.01 -6.82 -16.21
C SER A 263 18.59 -5.90 -15.14
N ASP A 264 18.23 -4.62 -15.18
CA ASP A 264 18.79 -3.58 -14.30
C ASP A 264 17.89 -3.34 -13.07
N GLU A 265 16.73 -4.01 -13.01
CA GLU A 265 15.79 -3.86 -11.91
C GLU A 265 16.33 -4.50 -10.63
N VAL A 266 16.41 -3.70 -9.57
CA VAL A 266 16.81 -4.15 -8.25
C VAL A 266 15.61 -4.05 -7.32
N SER A 267 15.24 -5.15 -6.67
CA SER A 267 14.24 -5.14 -5.59
C SER A 267 14.91 -4.87 -4.25
N LEU A 268 14.28 -4.03 -3.41
CA LEU A 268 14.75 -3.78 -2.07
C LEU A 268 13.99 -4.64 -1.04
N MET A 269 12.76 -5.08 -1.34
CA MET A 269 11.90 -5.77 -0.37
C MET A 269 10.91 -6.74 -1.03
N ASP A 270 11.38 -7.56 -1.98
CA ASP A 270 10.53 -8.54 -2.68
C ASP A 270 9.82 -9.48 -1.71
N GLY A 271 8.49 -9.55 -1.79
CA GLY A 271 7.66 -10.37 -0.90
C GLY A 271 7.58 -9.92 0.56
N LEU A 272 8.32 -8.89 0.99
CA LEU A 272 8.36 -8.53 2.42
C LEU A 272 7.15 -7.69 2.86
N GLY A 273 6.36 -7.17 1.91
CA GLY A 273 5.18 -6.34 2.15
C GLY A 273 3.85 -7.06 1.90
N PHE A 274 2.94 -6.41 1.18
CA PHE A 274 1.65 -6.98 0.76
C PHE A 274 1.76 -7.67 -0.59
N MET A 275 2.54 -7.11 -1.52
CA MET A 275 2.85 -7.73 -2.81
C MET A 275 3.63 -9.03 -2.59
N VAL A 276 3.24 -10.08 -3.30
CA VAL A 276 3.89 -11.38 -3.21
C VAL A 276 5.27 -11.39 -3.84
N SER A 277 6.13 -12.29 -3.36
CA SER A 277 7.45 -12.55 -3.95
C SER A 277 7.34 -13.00 -5.41
N ASP A 278 8.21 -12.48 -6.26
CA ASP A 278 8.15 -12.71 -7.71
C ASP A 278 8.46 -14.17 -8.07
N ASP A 279 9.53 -14.72 -7.50
CA ASP A 279 10.04 -16.04 -7.90
C ASP A 279 9.00 -17.15 -7.68
N ARG A 280 8.43 -17.20 -6.48
CA ARG A 280 7.45 -18.22 -6.11
C ARG A 280 6.14 -18.03 -6.86
N TYR A 281 5.71 -16.78 -7.04
CA TYR A 281 4.49 -16.47 -7.76
C TYR A 281 4.58 -16.79 -9.26
N LYS A 282 5.67 -16.38 -9.93
CA LYS A 282 5.91 -16.72 -11.34
C LYS A 282 6.02 -18.22 -11.56
N SER A 283 6.64 -18.94 -10.62
CA SER A 283 6.71 -20.40 -10.67
C SER A 283 5.33 -21.06 -10.55
N HIS A 284 4.44 -20.52 -9.70
CA HIS A 284 3.04 -20.95 -9.65
C HIS A 284 2.33 -20.71 -10.98
N LEU A 285 2.43 -19.51 -11.55
CA LEU A 285 1.78 -19.15 -12.81
C LEU A 285 2.26 -20.01 -13.98
N ALA A 286 3.51 -20.46 -13.97
CA ALA A 286 4.08 -21.29 -15.03
C ALA A 286 3.47 -22.71 -15.08
N ILE A 287 3.00 -23.24 -13.95
CA ILE A 287 2.43 -24.59 -13.86
C ILE A 287 0.90 -24.59 -13.75
N ALA A 288 0.32 -23.49 -13.28
CA ALA A 288 -1.11 -23.37 -13.05
C ALA A 288 -1.89 -23.47 -14.37
N ARG A 289 -2.91 -24.33 -14.40
CA ARG A 289 -3.77 -24.49 -15.56
C ARG A 289 -4.95 -23.52 -15.47
N ASP A 290 -5.14 -22.75 -16.53
CA ASP A 290 -6.33 -21.90 -16.66
C ASP A 290 -7.49 -22.73 -17.22
N HIS A 291 -8.43 -23.11 -16.35
CA HIS A 291 -9.64 -23.78 -16.78
C HIS A 291 -10.74 -22.75 -16.99
N VAL A 292 -11.02 -22.39 -18.25
CA VAL A 292 -12.19 -21.59 -18.60
C VAL A 292 -13.44 -22.45 -18.36
N GLN A 293 -14.06 -22.27 -17.21
CA GLN A 293 -15.27 -22.98 -16.84
C GLN A 293 -16.48 -22.14 -17.25
N ARG A 294 -17.47 -22.77 -17.91
CA ARG A 294 -18.74 -22.12 -18.20
C ARG A 294 -19.52 -21.95 -16.91
N SER A 295 -20.02 -20.75 -16.66
CA SER A 295 -20.87 -20.46 -15.51
C SER A 295 -22.27 -21.04 -15.70
N ASP A 296 -22.77 -21.73 -14.69
CA ASP A 296 -24.20 -22.10 -14.59
C ASP A 296 -25.06 -20.93 -14.08
N CYS A 297 -24.41 -19.85 -13.63
CA CYS A 297 -25.01 -18.62 -13.13
C CYS A 297 -25.04 -17.54 -14.21
N ASN A 298 -25.90 -16.52 -14.03
CA ASN A 298 -25.98 -15.33 -14.86
C ASN A 298 -24.60 -14.83 -15.28
N ASN A 299 -24.48 -14.54 -16.58
CA ASN A 299 -23.20 -14.27 -17.21
C ASN A 299 -22.70 -12.88 -16.79
N HIS A 300 -21.83 -12.83 -15.79
CA HIS A 300 -21.19 -11.59 -15.33
C HIS A 300 -20.27 -11.06 -16.43
N ARG A 301 -20.75 -10.04 -17.16
CA ARG A 301 -19.99 -9.38 -18.23
C ARG A 301 -18.70 -8.72 -17.74
N ALA A 302 -18.62 -8.37 -16.45
CA ALA A 302 -17.46 -7.70 -15.84
C ALA A 302 -16.18 -8.56 -15.91
N VAL A 303 -16.25 -9.83 -15.51
CA VAL A 303 -15.09 -10.75 -15.50
C VAL A 303 -14.64 -11.09 -16.93
N ASN A 304 -15.58 -11.24 -17.87
CA ASN A 304 -15.24 -11.58 -19.25
C ASN A 304 -14.62 -10.42 -20.05
N GLN A 305 -14.95 -9.16 -19.73
CA GLN A 305 -14.31 -7.99 -20.37
C GLN A 305 -12.90 -7.72 -19.82
N ALA A 306 -12.64 -8.02 -18.55
CA ALA A 306 -11.32 -7.89 -17.94
C ALA A 306 -10.24 -8.78 -18.59
N ASN A 307 -10.64 -9.85 -19.28
CA ASN A 307 -9.75 -10.81 -19.95
C ASN A 307 -9.36 -10.44 -21.39
N ALA A 308 -9.76 -9.26 -21.88
CA ALA A 308 -9.30 -8.75 -23.17
C ALA A 308 -7.78 -8.54 -23.13
N SER A 309 -7.04 -9.04 -24.12
CA SER A 309 -5.57 -8.98 -24.12
C SER A 309 -5.06 -7.57 -24.39
N TRP A 310 -4.35 -6.98 -23.42
CA TRP A 310 -3.59 -5.75 -23.61
C TRP A 310 -2.11 -6.13 -23.80
N GLN A 311 -1.68 -6.40 -25.04
CA GLN A 311 -0.31 -6.84 -25.39
C GLN A 311 0.82 -5.83 -25.05
N ARG A 312 0.53 -4.79 -24.25
CA ARG A 312 1.45 -3.68 -23.95
C ARG A 312 1.74 -3.50 -22.44
N LEU A 313 1.17 -4.35 -21.58
CA LEU A 313 1.28 -4.22 -20.12
C LEU A 313 1.95 -5.46 -19.52
N GLU A 314 2.85 -5.25 -18.56
CA GLU A 314 3.41 -6.30 -17.71
C GLU A 314 2.37 -6.81 -16.72
N ALA A 315 1.54 -5.89 -16.19
CA ALA A 315 0.38 -6.22 -15.37
C ALA A 315 -0.85 -5.41 -15.81
N THR A 316 -1.97 -6.08 -16.03
CA THR A 316 -3.27 -5.47 -16.35
C THR A 316 -4.02 -4.95 -15.12
N GLY A 317 -3.44 -5.14 -13.93
CA GLY A 317 -4.04 -4.80 -12.65
C GLY A 317 -3.38 -5.57 -11.51
N ILE A 318 -3.92 -5.41 -10.31
CA ILE A 318 -3.57 -6.20 -9.13
C ILE A 318 -4.81 -6.86 -8.55
N GLY A 319 -4.65 -7.97 -7.85
CA GLY A 319 -5.72 -8.56 -7.05
C GLY A 319 -5.21 -8.97 -5.68
N GLY A 320 -6.11 -9.18 -4.74
CA GLY A 320 -5.68 -9.72 -3.46
C GLY A 320 -6.78 -9.87 -2.44
N CYS A 321 -6.37 -10.00 -1.19
CA CYS A 321 -7.27 -10.22 -0.07
C CYS A 321 -7.17 -9.12 0.99
N ALA A 322 -8.31 -8.79 1.60
CA ALA A 322 -8.37 -7.96 2.78
C ALA A 322 -9.29 -8.57 3.86
N CYS A 323 -9.15 -8.11 5.08
CA CYS A 323 -10.10 -8.38 6.15
C CYS A 323 -11.48 -7.79 5.80
N ALA A 324 -12.49 -8.64 5.62
CA ALA A 324 -13.84 -8.18 5.27
C ALA A 324 -14.53 -7.36 6.39
N ARG A 325 -14.08 -7.49 7.65
CA ARG A 325 -14.70 -6.82 8.81
C ARG A 325 -14.19 -5.40 9.06
N HIS A 326 -12.88 -5.22 8.89
CA HIS A 326 -12.16 -4.01 9.30
C HIS A 326 -11.48 -3.33 8.12
N GLY A 327 -11.45 -4.00 6.97
CA GLY A 327 -10.91 -3.50 5.71
C GLY A 327 -9.42 -3.28 5.78
N CYS A 328 -8.63 -4.23 6.27
CA CYS A 328 -7.17 -4.13 6.22
C CYS A 328 -6.65 -5.15 5.22
N PHE A 329 -5.75 -4.76 4.32
CA PHE A 329 -5.08 -5.68 3.41
C PHE A 329 -4.38 -6.80 4.19
N VAL A 330 -4.38 -8.02 3.66
CA VAL A 330 -3.63 -9.12 4.27
C VAL A 330 -2.19 -9.08 3.73
N PRO A 331 -1.17 -9.16 4.61
CA PRO A 331 0.22 -9.22 4.18
C PRO A 331 0.50 -10.39 3.22
N HIS A 332 1.44 -10.15 2.30
CA HIS A 332 1.87 -11.10 1.28
C HIS A 332 0.73 -11.77 0.50
N SER A 333 -0.38 -11.07 0.24
CA SER A 333 -1.55 -11.63 -0.48
C SER A 333 -2.02 -10.76 -1.65
N MET A 334 -1.15 -9.90 -2.17
CA MET A 334 -1.43 -9.05 -3.33
C MET A 334 -0.62 -9.51 -4.53
N VAL A 335 -1.28 -9.71 -5.66
CA VAL A 335 -0.70 -10.32 -6.86
C VAL A 335 -0.89 -9.43 -8.07
N ASP A 336 0.05 -9.49 -9.01
CA ASP A 336 -0.10 -8.84 -10.32
C ASP A 336 -0.88 -9.74 -11.29
N PHE A 337 -1.75 -9.13 -12.08
CA PHE A 337 -2.51 -9.80 -13.14
C PHE A 337 -1.77 -9.73 -14.48
N GLN A 338 -1.29 -10.86 -15.01
CA GLN A 338 -0.61 -10.88 -16.32
C GLN A 338 -1.61 -10.75 -17.47
N LYS A 339 -2.85 -11.19 -17.27
CA LYS A 339 -3.93 -11.11 -18.26
C LYS A 339 -5.28 -11.20 -17.57
N GLY A 340 -5.82 -10.04 -17.20
CA GLY A 340 -7.07 -9.98 -16.47
C GLY A 340 -7.00 -10.72 -15.13
N GLU A 341 -8.13 -10.79 -14.46
CA GLU A 341 -8.25 -11.55 -13.21
C GLU A 341 -8.56 -13.01 -13.52
N ARG A 342 -7.54 -13.86 -13.46
CA ARG A 342 -7.69 -15.31 -13.62
C ARG A 342 -7.72 -15.99 -12.26
N GLN A 343 -8.38 -17.14 -12.21
CA GLN A 343 -8.49 -17.91 -10.97
C GLN A 343 -7.13 -18.27 -10.38
N MET A 344 -6.12 -18.60 -11.19
CA MET A 344 -4.75 -18.86 -10.70
C MET A 344 -4.13 -17.66 -9.96
N ASN A 345 -4.44 -16.43 -10.37
CA ASN A 345 -3.96 -15.24 -9.69
C ASN A 345 -4.59 -15.17 -8.28
N MET A 346 -5.92 -15.32 -8.21
CA MET A 346 -6.68 -15.24 -6.97
C MET A 346 -6.51 -16.45 -6.06
N ASP A 347 -6.24 -17.64 -6.60
CA ASP A 347 -5.91 -18.86 -5.85
C ASP A 347 -4.63 -18.64 -5.03
N TYR A 348 -3.61 -18.02 -5.63
CA TYR A 348 -2.37 -17.68 -4.95
C TYR A 348 -2.59 -16.63 -3.86
N ALA A 349 -3.29 -15.54 -4.17
CA ALA A 349 -3.63 -14.51 -3.19
C ALA A 349 -4.38 -15.09 -1.98
N LEU A 350 -5.44 -15.86 -2.23
CA LEU A 350 -6.23 -16.50 -1.19
C LEU A 350 -5.41 -17.50 -0.38
N SER A 351 -4.58 -18.32 -1.02
CA SER A 351 -3.70 -19.26 -0.33
C SER A 351 -2.78 -18.52 0.65
N GLN A 352 -2.12 -17.44 0.22
CA GLN A 352 -1.28 -16.66 1.13
C GLN A 352 -2.10 -16.05 2.28
N ALA A 353 -3.25 -15.45 1.97
CA ALA A 353 -4.11 -14.83 2.98
C ALA A 353 -4.65 -15.81 4.02
N LEU A 354 -4.99 -17.03 3.60
CA LEU A 354 -5.46 -18.09 4.49
C LEU A 354 -4.36 -18.65 5.38
N ASN A 355 -3.09 -18.61 4.97
CA ASN A 355 -1.96 -19.04 5.80
C ASN A 355 -1.39 -17.94 6.71
N TYR A 356 -1.77 -16.67 6.47
CA TYR A 356 -1.24 -15.55 7.24
C TYR A 356 -1.79 -15.50 8.67
N LYS A 357 -0.97 -15.94 9.64
CA LYS A 357 -1.27 -15.91 11.09
C LYS A 357 -2.63 -16.55 11.41
N THR A 358 -2.83 -17.77 10.92
CA THR A 358 -4.08 -18.55 11.08
C THR A 358 -3.86 -19.94 11.66
N ASN A 359 -2.66 -20.26 12.13
CA ASN A 359 -2.35 -21.57 12.72
C ASN A 359 -3.36 -21.94 13.83
N GLY A 360 -4.12 -23.02 13.63
CA GLY A 360 -5.15 -23.48 14.57
C GLY A 360 -6.52 -22.80 14.44
N ILE A 361 -6.70 -21.87 13.49
CA ILE A 361 -8.03 -21.38 13.10
C ILE A 361 -8.67 -22.42 12.17
N SER A 362 -9.82 -22.95 12.57
CA SER A 362 -10.54 -24.00 11.82
C SER A 362 -11.56 -23.47 10.82
N ARG A 363 -11.80 -22.16 10.76
CA ARG A 363 -12.87 -21.60 9.93
C ARG A 363 -12.48 -20.28 9.27
N ALA A 364 -12.76 -20.18 7.97
CA ALA A 364 -12.68 -18.96 7.19
C ALA A 364 -13.98 -18.71 6.41
N ILE A 365 -14.36 -17.44 6.29
CA ILE A 365 -15.43 -16.98 5.40
C ILE A 365 -14.78 -16.07 4.36
N THR A 366 -14.96 -16.40 3.08
CA THR A 366 -14.39 -15.66 1.95
C THR A 366 -15.51 -14.98 1.18
N PHE A 367 -15.34 -13.71 0.86
CA PHE A 367 -16.23 -12.95 -0.01
C PHE A 367 -15.55 -12.74 -1.35
N TYR A 368 -16.22 -13.12 -2.43
CA TYR A 368 -15.74 -12.93 -3.79
C TYR A 368 -16.94 -12.95 -4.74
N ASP A 369 -16.99 -12.04 -5.71
CA ASP A 369 -18.16 -11.87 -6.59
C ASP A 369 -18.58 -13.18 -7.26
N ILE A 370 -17.60 -13.95 -7.73
CA ILE A 370 -17.86 -15.20 -8.43
C ILE A 370 -17.77 -16.43 -7.53
N ASN A 371 -17.95 -16.31 -6.22
CA ASN A 371 -17.79 -17.45 -5.29
C ASN A 371 -18.73 -18.64 -5.59
N CYS A 372 -19.89 -18.39 -6.21
CA CYS A 372 -20.78 -19.44 -6.72
C CYS A 372 -20.15 -20.32 -7.82
N GLN A 373 -19.05 -19.86 -8.44
CA GLN A 373 -18.29 -20.55 -9.47
C GLN A 373 -16.89 -20.91 -8.98
N TYR A 374 -16.17 -19.93 -8.42
CA TYR A 374 -14.78 -20.04 -8.00
C TYR A 374 -14.56 -21.14 -6.97
N ASN A 375 -15.44 -21.24 -5.96
CA ASN A 375 -15.26 -22.17 -4.84
C ASN A 375 -15.48 -23.65 -5.23
N LYS A 376 -16.25 -23.93 -6.30
CA LYS A 376 -16.61 -25.30 -6.70
C LYS A 376 -15.39 -26.23 -6.89
N TYR A 377 -14.31 -25.69 -7.44
CA TYR A 377 -13.08 -26.43 -7.75
C TYR A 377 -11.86 -25.89 -6.99
N LEU A 378 -12.07 -25.04 -5.98
CA LEU A 378 -10.97 -24.43 -5.24
C LEU A 378 -10.10 -25.50 -4.56
N LYS A 379 -10.72 -26.48 -3.88
CA LYS A 379 -10.00 -27.59 -3.23
C LYS A 379 -9.15 -28.38 -4.24
N ASP A 380 -9.68 -28.65 -5.44
CA ASP A 380 -8.96 -29.36 -6.51
C ASP A 380 -7.78 -28.54 -7.05
N ARG A 381 -7.99 -27.25 -7.32
CA ARG A 381 -6.91 -26.36 -7.81
C ARG A 381 -5.78 -26.27 -6.79
N ILE A 382 -6.10 -26.16 -5.50
CA ILE A 382 -5.10 -26.14 -4.42
C ILE A 382 -4.36 -27.47 -4.35
N ALA A 383 -5.07 -28.60 -4.35
CA ALA A 383 -4.45 -29.93 -4.32
C ALA A 383 -3.56 -30.23 -5.54
N SER A 384 -3.86 -29.62 -6.69
CA SER A 384 -3.11 -29.79 -7.94
C SER A 384 -1.84 -28.93 -8.04
N SER A 385 -1.59 -28.02 -7.10
CA SER A 385 -0.48 -27.06 -7.15
C SER A 385 0.48 -27.24 -5.98
N MET A 386 1.78 -27.37 -6.25
CA MET A 386 2.80 -27.41 -5.21
C MET A 386 3.09 -26.05 -4.53
N TYR A 387 2.53 -24.97 -5.07
CA TYR A 387 2.74 -23.61 -4.56
C TYR A 387 1.58 -23.09 -3.71
N LEU A 388 0.46 -23.81 -3.70
CA LEU A 388 -0.74 -23.45 -2.95
C LEU A 388 -0.87 -24.37 -1.75
N SER A 389 -1.30 -23.81 -0.63
CA SER A 389 -1.68 -24.56 0.56
C SER A 389 -2.80 -23.84 1.30
N ILE A 390 -3.55 -24.59 2.09
CA ILE A 390 -4.49 -24.07 3.08
C ILE A 390 -4.16 -24.67 4.44
N PRO A 391 -4.45 -23.97 5.54
CA PRO A 391 -4.30 -24.56 6.86
C PRO A 391 -5.10 -25.86 6.97
N ILE A 392 -4.47 -26.88 7.54
CA ILE A 392 -5.07 -28.22 7.70
C ILE A 392 -6.32 -28.11 8.57
N GLY A 393 -7.43 -28.70 8.10
CA GLY A 393 -8.70 -28.73 8.84
C GLY A 393 -9.45 -27.39 8.86
N MET A 394 -9.10 -26.45 7.97
CA MET A 394 -9.84 -25.19 7.83
C MET A 394 -11.01 -25.34 6.87
N ASP A 395 -12.22 -25.08 7.37
CA ASP A 395 -13.43 -24.95 6.55
C ASP A 395 -13.49 -23.57 5.91
N ILE A 396 -13.61 -23.54 4.58
CA ILE A 396 -13.77 -22.31 3.79
C ILE A 396 -15.22 -22.18 3.36
N ILE A 397 -15.90 -21.17 3.88
CA ILE A 397 -17.29 -20.89 3.56
C ILE A 397 -17.33 -19.76 2.53
N PRO A 398 -17.85 -20.01 1.32
CA PRO A 398 -17.98 -18.99 0.29
C PRO A 398 -19.17 -18.07 0.57
N GLY A 399 -18.94 -16.77 0.43
CA GLY A 399 -19.94 -15.72 0.39
C GLY A 399 -19.77 -14.82 -0.84
N ILE A 400 -20.83 -14.14 -1.23
CA ILE A 400 -20.80 -13.11 -2.28
C ILE A 400 -21.21 -11.79 -1.62
N GLY A 401 -20.57 -10.70 -2.03
CA GLY A 401 -20.91 -9.35 -1.55
C GLY A 401 -22.40 -9.07 -1.72
N LEU A 402 -23.01 -8.41 -0.73
CA LEU A 402 -24.46 -8.17 -0.70
C LEU A 402 -24.96 -7.34 -1.88
N TRP A 403 -24.10 -6.48 -2.45
CA TRP A 403 -24.49 -5.72 -3.62
C TRP A 403 -24.38 -6.60 -4.87
N HIS A 404 -23.30 -7.36 -4.99
CA HIS A 404 -23.04 -8.22 -6.14
C HIS A 404 -24.00 -9.42 -6.23
N VAL A 405 -24.39 -10.03 -5.11
CA VAL A 405 -25.20 -11.27 -5.08
C VAL A 405 -26.56 -11.11 -5.80
N HIS A 406 -27.14 -9.90 -5.82
CA HIS A 406 -28.38 -9.61 -6.54
C HIS A 406 -28.24 -9.67 -8.07
N GLY A 407 -27.02 -9.60 -8.61
CA GLY A 407 -26.75 -9.82 -10.03
C GLY A 407 -26.66 -11.29 -10.45
N HIS A 408 -26.65 -12.22 -9.47
CA HIS A 408 -26.63 -13.65 -9.73
C HIS A 408 -28.04 -14.20 -9.95
N GLN A 409 -28.14 -15.51 -10.20
CA GLN A 409 -29.43 -16.20 -10.17
C GLN A 409 -30.02 -16.20 -8.75
N ASP A 410 -31.34 -16.32 -8.64
CA ASP A 410 -32.06 -16.19 -7.37
C ASP A 410 -31.52 -17.12 -6.27
N SER A 411 -31.16 -18.37 -6.64
CA SER A 411 -30.59 -19.33 -5.70
C SER A 411 -29.26 -18.90 -5.09
N CYS A 412 -28.47 -18.07 -5.77
CA CYS A 412 -27.22 -17.57 -5.19
C CYS A 412 -27.46 -16.67 -3.97
N PHE A 413 -28.63 -16.02 -3.87
CA PHE A 413 -28.95 -15.14 -2.76
C PHE A 413 -28.92 -15.89 -1.42
N VAL A 414 -29.71 -16.95 -1.30
CA VAL A 414 -29.79 -17.75 -0.07
C VAL A 414 -28.52 -18.58 0.18
N ARG A 415 -27.86 -19.01 -0.90
CA ARG A 415 -26.65 -19.83 -0.85
C ARG A 415 -25.36 -19.08 -0.56
N TYR A 416 -25.28 -17.77 -0.78
CA TYR A 416 -24.02 -17.01 -0.66
C TYR A 416 -24.13 -15.63 -0.02
N ALA A 417 -25.32 -15.03 0.14
CA ALA A 417 -25.41 -13.75 0.82
C ALA A 417 -24.99 -13.88 2.29
N SER A 418 -24.25 -12.89 2.80
CA SER A 418 -23.71 -12.90 4.17
C SER A 418 -24.78 -13.08 5.24
N ASN A 419 -25.99 -12.59 5.01
CA ASN A 419 -27.12 -12.67 5.94
C ASN A 419 -27.55 -14.11 6.25
N PHE A 420 -27.28 -15.08 5.36
CA PHE A 420 -27.62 -16.49 5.54
C PHE A 420 -26.41 -17.34 5.95
N ILE A 421 -25.26 -16.73 6.24
CA ILE A 421 -24.08 -17.45 6.72
C ILE A 421 -24.01 -17.28 8.23
N HIS A 422 -24.23 -18.35 8.99
CA HIS A 422 -24.16 -18.30 10.44
C HIS A 422 -22.80 -17.75 10.92
N GLY A 423 -22.81 -16.74 11.79
CA GLY A 423 -21.62 -16.15 12.38
C GLY A 423 -21.02 -14.95 11.65
N THR A 424 -21.44 -14.62 10.42
CA THR A 424 -20.92 -13.47 9.66
C THR A 424 -21.15 -12.12 10.32
N SER A 425 -22.18 -11.98 11.16
CA SER A 425 -22.67 -10.67 11.59
C SER A 425 -23.09 -9.80 10.37
N ARG A 426 -23.25 -8.48 10.56
CA ARG A 426 -23.53 -7.55 9.45
C ARG A 426 -22.25 -7.18 8.69
N ILE A 427 -21.89 -7.98 7.70
CA ILE A 427 -20.80 -7.72 6.75
C ILE A 427 -21.43 -7.66 5.35
N ASP A 428 -21.15 -6.60 4.59
CA ASP A 428 -21.60 -6.49 3.20
C ASP A 428 -20.69 -7.26 2.23
N GLY A 429 -19.40 -7.39 2.53
CA GLY A 429 -18.42 -8.04 1.66
C GLY A 429 -17.89 -7.13 0.55
N GLU A 430 -18.12 -5.80 0.64
CA GLU A 430 -17.87 -4.80 -0.41
C GLU A 430 -16.74 -3.82 0.00
N ILE A 431 -15.80 -4.30 0.82
CA ILE A 431 -14.81 -3.40 1.45
C ILE A 431 -13.59 -3.14 0.54
N MET A 432 -13.37 -3.95 -0.51
CA MET A 432 -12.21 -3.84 -1.39
C MET A 432 -12.26 -2.56 -2.22
N GLU A 433 -13.42 -2.14 -2.68
CA GLU A 433 -13.65 -0.91 -3.45
C GLU A 433 -13.23 0.32 -2.63
N THR A 434 -13.52 0.31 -1.33
CA THR A 434 -13.12 1.38 -0.41
C THR A 434 -11.60 1.42 -0.20
N LEU A 435 -10.95 0.26 -0.35
CA LEU A 435 -9.51 0.09 -0.25
C LEU A 435 -8.78 0.45 -1.56
N TRP A 436 -9.41 0.19 -2.70
CA TRP A 436 -8.90 0.59 -4.01
C TRP A 436 -8.96 2.08 -4.26
N ALA A 437 -9.97 2.77 -3.73
CA ALA A 437 -10.13 4.21 -3.91
C ALA A 437 -8.83 5.02 -3.65
N PRO A 438 -8.15 4.90 -2.49
CA PRO A 438 -6.88 5.59 -2.27
C PRO A 438 -5.74 5.07 -3.16
N LEU A 439 -5.62 3.75 -3.40
CA LEU A 439 -4.59 3.19 -4.28
C LEU A 439 -4.75 3.64 -5.75
N ASN A 440 -5.96 3.95 -6.18
CA ASN A 440 -6.22 4.44 -7.52
C ASN A 440 -5.67 5.87 -7.74
N ILE A 441 -5.42 6.62 -6.67
CA ILE A 441 -4.79 7.95 -6.74
C ILE A 441 -3.31 7.79 -7.14
N ILE A 442 -2.61 6.80 -6.58
CA ILE A 442 -1.17 6.60 -6.84
C ILE A 442 -0.89 5.76 -8.08
N SER A 443 -1.84 4.91 -8.49
CA SER A 443 -1.70 3.96 -9.61
C SER A 443 -1.18 4.59 -10.91
N PRO A 444 -1.67 5.77 -11.38
CA PRO A 444 -1.13 6.40 -12.58
C PRO A 444 0.35 6.76 -12.49
N SER A 445 0.82 7.19 -11.30
CA SER A 445 2.24 7.51 -11.09
C SER A 445 3.11 6.25 -11.00
N ALA A 446 2.54 5.14 -10.51
CA ALA A 446 3.21 3.87 -10.36
C ALA A 446 3.32 3.08 -11.68
N ARG A 447 2.43 3.36 -12.64
CA ARG A 447 2.31 2.65 -13.94
C ARG A 447 3.60 2.56 -14.75
N GLY A 448 4.44 3.59 -14.70
CA GLY A 448 5.71 3.67 -15.44
C GLY A 448 6.96 3.52 -14.59
N MET A 449 6.82 3.17 -13.30
CA MET A 449 7.97 2.91 -12.44
C MET A 449 8.65 1.59 -12.85
N GLY A 450 9.85 1.29 -12.35
CA GLY A 450 10.37 -0.07 -12.43
C GLY A 450 9.50 -1.04 -11.62
N THR A 451 9.43 -2.31 -12.02
CA THR A 451 8.56 -3.33 -11.42
C THR A 451 8.73 -3.44 -9.91
N PRO A 452 9.96 -3.55 -9.36
CA PRO A 452 10.12 -3.61 -7.91
C PRO A 452 9.73 -2.29 -7.24
N HIS A 453 10.07 -1.15 -7.85
CA HIS A 453 9.74 0.15 -7.28
C HIS A 453 8.23 0.39 -7.21
N ARG A 454 7.47 -0.03 -8.25
CA ARG A 454 6.00 -0.01 -8.22
C ARG A 454 5.46 -0.81 -7.04
N LYS A 455 5.91 -2.06 -6.87
CA LYS A 455 5.45 -2.92 -5.78
C LYS A 455 5.72 -2.30 -4.41
N GLU A 456 6.92 -1.75 -4.22
CA GLU A 456 7.31 -1.07 -2.97
C GLU A 456 6.47 0.19 -2.68
N VAL A 457 6.07 0.94 -3.72
CA VAL A 457 5.16 2.09 -3.56
C VAL A 457 3.78 1.61 -3.14
N LEU A 458 3.25 0.57 -3.78
CA LEU A 458 1.95 -0.01 -3.43
C LEU A 458 1.96 -0.59 -2.02
N ASP A 459 3.02 -1.30 -1.64
CA ASP A 459 3.22 -1.81 -0.28
C ASP A 459 3.21 -0.71 0.76
N TYR A 460 3.88 0.40 0.47
CA TYR A 460 3.93 1.54 1.39
C TYR A 460 2.54 2.18 1.58
N GLN A 461 1.77 2.32 0.49
CA GLN A 461 0.42 2.87 0.51
C GLN A 461 -0.56 1.94 1.25
N MET A 462 -0.46 0.63 1.04
CA MET A 462 -1.25 -0.36 1.77
C MET A 462 -0.89 -0.40 3.27
N ASN A 463 0.38 -0.22 3.62
CA ASN A 463 0.84 -0.15 5.00
C ASN A 463 0.25 1.06 5.72
N ASP A 464 0.28 2.24 5.10
CA ASP A 464 -0.34 3.43 5.65
C ASP A 464 -1.86 3.25 5.82
N CYS A 465 -2.53 2.67 4.82
CA CYS A 465 -3.96 2.35 4.91
C CYS A 465 -4.27 1.46 6.13
N ASN A 466 -3.49 0.40 6.32
CA ASN A 466 -3.64 -0.52 7.46
C ASN A 466 -3.29 0.16 8.79
N PHE A 467 -2.25 1.00 8.84
CA PHE A 467 -1.89 1.77 10.02
C PHE A 467 -2.99 2.74 10.44
N MET A 468 -3.53 3.50 9.49
CA MET A 468 -4.59 4.47 9.75
C MET A 468 -5.86 3.79 10.26
N LYS A 469 -6.14 2.57 9.82
CA LYS A 469 -7.21 1.73 10.37
C LYS A 469 -6.87 1.22 11.77
N MET A 470 -5.64 0.76 11.99
CA MET A 470 -5.16 0.28 13.28
C MET A 470 -5.31 1.35 14.36
N ILE A 471 -4.83 2.59 14.13
CA ILE A 471 -4.94 3.65 15.15
C ILE A 471 -6.38 4.12 15.39
N ARG A 472 -7.30 3.89 14.43
CA ARG A 472 -8.73 4.23 14.53
C ARG A 472 -9.59 3.05 14.99
N ILE A 473 -9.02 1.87 15.20
CA ILE A 473 -9.79 0.64 15.37
C ILE A 473 -10.70 0.68 16.59
N THR A 474 -10.22 1.22 17.72
CA THR A 474 -11.02 1.34 18.95
C THR A 474 -12.26 2.18 18.72
N LYS A 475 -12.12 3.35 18.08
CA LYS A 475 -13.24 4.23 17.75
C LYS A 475 -14.22 3.56 16.79
N PHE A 476 -13.71 2.83 15.79
CA PHE A 476 -14.52 2.06 14.86
C PHE A 476 -15.35 0.99 15.59
N LEU A 477 -14.70 0.14 16.40
CA LEU A 477 -15.34 -0.95 17.13
C LEU A 477 -16.35 -0.44 18.17
N SER A 478 -16.03 0.61 18.92
CA SER A 478 -16.98 1.20 19.89
C SER A 478 -18.24 1.74 19.21
N ARG A 479 -18.10 2.35 18.02
CA ARG A 479 -19.26 2.79 17.22
C ARG A 479 -20.06 1.58 16.73
N LYS A 480 -19.39 0.58 16.17
CA LYS A 480 -20.03 -0.64 15.67
C LYS A 480 -20.76 -1.42 16.75
N LEU A 481 -20.23 -1.48 17.97
CA LEU A 481 -20.91 -2.12 19.10
C LEU A 481 -22.23 -1.42 19.45
N LYS A 482 -22.25 -0.08 19.48
CA LYS A 482 -23.48 0.69 19.73
C LYS A 482 -24.53 0.45 18.64
N GLU A 483 -24.10 0.46 17.38
CA GLU A 483 -24.95 0.13 16.22
C GLU A 483 -25.51 -1.30 16.34
N ALA A 484 -24.66 -2.26 16.74
CA ALA A 484 -25.04 -3.66 16.90
C ALA A 484 -26.04 -3.88 18.05
N ILE A 485 -25.84 -3.25 19.22
CA ILE A 485 -26.77 -3.36 20.36
C ILE A 485 -28.16 -2.85 19.96
N LYS A 486 -28.21 -1.68 19.30
CA LYS A 486 -29.48 -1.13 18.81
C LYS A 486 -30.13 -2.05 17.78
N GLY A 487 -29.37 -2.49 16.79
CA GLY A 487 -29.86 -3.37 15.73
C GLY A 487 -30.33 -4.73 16.25
N ALA A 488 -29.67 -5.27 17.29
CA ALA A 488 -30.07 -6.52 17.93
C ALA A 488 -31.43 -6.38 18.64
N ALA A 489 -31.67 -5.28 19.35
CA ALA A 489 -32.96 -5.03 19.99
C ALA A 489 -34.10 -4.90 18.95
N GLU A 490 -33.88 -4.15 17.87
CA GLU A 490 -34.84 -3.99 16.78
C GLU A 490 -35.12 -5.32 16.06
N SER A 491 -34.07 -6.08 15.74
CA SER A 491 -34.20 -7.38 15.05
C SER A 491 -34.87 -8.42 15.94
N LYS A 492 -34.59 -8.42 17.25
CA LYS A 492 -35.24 -9.31 18.21
C LYS A 492 -36.73 -9.03 18.31
N LEU A 493 -37.13 -7.77 18.41
CA LEU A 493 -38.57 -7.41 18.44
C LEU A 493 -39.27 -7.85 17.15
N ALA A 494 -38.67 -7.62 15.99
CA ALA A 494 -39.24 -8.06 14.71
C ALA A 494 -39.34 -9.59 14.62
N PHE A 495 -38.31 -10.31 15.08
CA PHE A 495 -38.29 -11.77 15.12
C PHE A 495 -39.34 -12.33 16.09
N ASP A 496 -39.43 -11.79 17.31
CA ASP A 496 -40.39 -12.23 18.33
C ASP A 496 -41.83 -12.04 17.81
N ASN A 497 -42.14 -10.87 17.21
CA ASN A 497 -43.45 -10.61 16.59
C ASN A 497 -43.80 -11.61 15.48
N LEU A 498 -42.85 -11.93 14.60
CA LEU A 498 -43.05 -12.94 13.54
C LEU A 498 -43.28 -14.33 14.14
N ASN A 499 -42.45 -14.71 15.10
CA ASN A 499 -42.47 -16.02 15.72
C ASN A 499 -43.75 -16.25 16.56
N GLU A 500 -44.28 -15.22 17.23
CA GLU A 500 -45.55 -15.29 17.96
C GLU A 500 -46.77 -15.49 17.04
N THR A 501 -46.69 -15.06 15.78
CA THR A 501 -47.76 -15.24 14.79
C THR A 501 -47.70 -16.58 14.04
N ALA A 502 -46.57 -17.29 14.12
CA ALA A 502 -46.37 -18.56 13.45
C ALA A 502 -46.98 -19.74 14.23
N GLN A 503 -47.40 -20.79 13.53
CA GLN A 503 -47.89 -22.01 14.18
C GLN A 503 -46.73 -22.72 14.91
N PRO A 504 -46.91 -23.17 16.18
CA PRO A 504 -45.81 -23.78 16.95
C PRO A 504 -45.15 -24.97 16.25
N ASP A 505 -45.93 -25.83 15.61
CA ASP A 505 -45.41 -27.00 14.88
C ASP A 505 -44.55 -26.60 13.68
N MET A 506 -44.92 -25.50 12.99
CA MET A 506 -44.13 -24.95 11.88
C MET A 506 -42.82 -24.35 12.38
N VAL A 507 -42.81 -23.69 13.55
CA VAL A 507 -41.59 -23.15 14.15
C VAL A 507 -40.62 -24.26 14.52
N ILE A 508 -41.11 -25.41 15.02
CA ILE A 508 -40.27 -26.58 15.31
C ILE A 508 -39.67 -27.11 14.01
N LEU A 509 -40.51 -27.33 12.99
CA LEU A 509 -40.07 -27.80 11.68
C LEU A 509 -39.01 -26.89 11.05
N TRP A 510 -39.25 -25.59 10.99
CA TRP A 510 -38.31 -24.63 10.38
C TRP A 510 -36.97 -24.56 11.11
N LYS A 511 -36.96 -24.73 12.45
CA LYS A 511 -35.71 -24.79 13.21
C LYS A 511 -34.91 -26.05 12.90
N GLU A 512 -35.58 -27.19 12.70
CA GLU A 512 -34.93 -28.43 12.29
C GLU A 512 -34.39 -28.31 10.86
N GLU A 513 -35.17 -27.76 9.93
CA GLU A 513 -34.74 -27.50 8.55
C GLU A 513 -33.54 -26.54 8.49
N GLU A 514 -33.58 -25.42 9.23
CA GLU A 514 -32.47 -24.46 9.36
C GLU A 514 -31.19 -25.12 9.89
N ALA A 515 -31.30 -25.95 10.94
CA ALA A 515 -30.16 -26.64 11.52
C ALA A 515 -29.53 -27.62 10.53
N ILE A 516 -30.35 -28.39 9.80
CA ILE A 516 -29.89 -29.33 8.76
C ILE A 516 -29.25 -28.58 7.58
N ALA A 517 -29.87 -27.48 7.14
CA ALA A 517 -29.34 -26.65 6.04
C ALA A 517 -27.96 -26.09 6.40
N HIS A 518 -27.81 -25.51 7.60
CA HIS A 518 -26.53 -24.97 8.04
C HIS A 518 -25.45 -26.02 8.24
N ALA A 519 -25.80 -27.22 8.74
CA ALA A 519 -24.86 -28.32 8.90
C ALA A 519 -24.28 -28.80 7.56
N ASN A 520 -25.09 -28.80 6.51
CA ASN A 520 -24.69 -29.31 5.19
C ASN A 520 -24.10 -28.24 4.25
N ARG A 521 -24.31 -26.94 4.54
CA ARG A 521 -23.94 -25.81 3.66
C ARG A 521 -22.51 -25.84 3.13
N VAL A 522 -21.54 -26.29 3.94
CA VAL A 522 -20.11 -26.29 3.56
C VAL A 522 -19.85 -27.22 2.38
N GLU A 523 -20.47 -28.40 2.40
CA GLU A 523 -20.30 -29.42 1.37
C GLU A 523 -21.35 -29.27 0.25
N ASP A 524 -22.56 -28.82 0.58
CA ASP A 524 -23.63 -28.55 -0.37
C ASP A 524 -24.31 -27.20 -0.09
N PRO A 525 -23.93 -26.12 -0.81
CA PRO A 525 -24.60 -24.84 -0.71
C PRO A 525 -26.11 -24.92 -1.01
N ALA A 526 -26.57 -25.86 -1.84
CA ALA A 526 -27.99 -26.00 -2.19
C ALA A 526 -28.87 -26.42 -1.00
N ALA A 527 -28.28 -26.90 0.10
CA ALA A 527 -29.00 -27.12 1.35
C ALA A 527 -29.68 -25.84 1.87
N MET A 528 -29.23 -24.66 1.45
CA MET A 528 -29.79 -23.36 1.82
C MET A 528 -31.02 -22.96 1.00
N ASP A 529 -31.43 -23.75 0.01
CA ASP A 529 -32.58 -23.45 -0.86
C ASP A 529 -33.91 -23.46 -0.10
N ILE A 530 -33.94 -23.96 1.14
CA ILE A 530 -35.09 -23.85 2.04
C ILE A 530 -35.54 -22.41 2.29
N TYR A 531 -34.64 -21.44 2.11
CA TYR A 531 -34.94 -20.01 2.24
C TYR A 531 -35.43 -19.38 0.93
N GLU A 532 -35.47 -20.11 -0.18
CA GLU A 532 -36.03 -19.60 -1.42
C GLU A 532 -37.54 -19.40 -1.29
N VAL A 533 -38.01 -18.23 -1.71
CA VAL A 533 -39.45 -17.96 -1.79
C VAL A 533 -39.99 -18.63 -3.04
N GLN A 534 -40.58 -19.82 -2.90
CA GLN A 534 -41.30 -20.48 -3.99
C GLN A 534 -42.67 -19.82 -4.18
N LEU A 535 -42.71 -18.74 -4.97
CA LEU A 535 -43.97 -18.18 -5.45
C LEU A 535 -44.49 -19.07 -6.58
N GLU A 536 -45.65 -19.70 -6.39
CA GLU A 536 -46.39 -20.28 -7.50
C GLU A 536 -46.63 -19.18 -8.53
N ARG A 537 -46.10 -19.35 -9.75
CA ARG A 537 -46.43 -18.44 -10.86
C ARG A 537 -47.94 -18.48 -11.03
N GLY A 538 -48.59 -17.35 -10.74
CA GLY A 538 -50.03 -17.19 -10.97
C GLY A 538 -50.37 -17.67 -12.37
N LYS A 539 -51.33 -18.58 -12.48
CA LYS A 539 -51.79 -19.09 -13.76
C LYS A 539 -52.09 -17.89 -14.67
N CYS A 540 -51.33 -17.77 -15.74
CA CYS A 540 -51.61 -16.80 -16.79
C CYS A 540 -52.99 -17.18 -17.34
N LEU A 541 -54.02 -16.44 -16.93
CA LEU A 541 -55.31 -16.46 -17.61
C LEU A 541 -55.04 -15.75 -18.93
N LEU A 542 -54.94 -16.57 -19.98
CA LEU A 542 -54.65 -16.27 -21.39
C LEU A 542 -55.04 -14.87 -21.86
#